data_AF-A0A2J6S3P7-F1
#
_entry.id   AF-A0A2J6S3P7-F1
#
_cell.length_a   1.000
_cell.length_b   1.000
_cell.length_c   1.000
_cell.angle_alpha   90.00
_cell.angle_beta   90.00
_cell.angle_gamma   90.00
#
_symmetry.space_group_name_H-M   'P 1'
#
loop_
_entity.id
_entity.type
_entity.pdbx_description
1 polymer ?
#
loop_
_entity_poly.entity_id
_entity_poly.type
_entity_poly.pdbx_seq_one_letter_code
_entity_poly.pdbx_strand_id
1 'polypeptide(L)'
;MADVRAPPTPLAMIIGTAMIAGVSGYMIGIASSLGLIPNPFVAKEARRRGVDNYDDEEESEEEDIDESILDHAPNWANGVEADKRDGLRATAAGKAEAKKEVVKTPWEDNKYEECKLVLVVRTDLGMTKGKIAAQCGHATLACYKNLLTAKSPLLKRWERTGQAKVALQIKSEEELETLQATAISLGLVAEVIADAGRTQIAPGSHTVLGIGPAPKSVIDKVTGHLKLL
;
A
#
# COMPACT_ATOMS: atom_id res chain seq x y z
N MET A 1 -53.88 24.78 49.55
CA MET A 1 -54.85 24.42 48.50
C MET A 1 -54.10 23.60 47.47
N ALA A 2 -54.33 22.29 47.45
CA ALA A 2 -53.72 21.40 46.46
C ALA A 2 -54.51 21.51 45.16
N ASP A 3 -53.84 21.90 44.08
CA ASP A 3 -54.42 22.02 42.74
C ASP A 3 -54.68 20.60 42.19
N VAL A 4 -55.88 20.07 42.40
CA VAL A 4 -56.29 18.76 41.88
C VAL A 4 -56.82 18.97 40.46
N ARG A 5 -55.92 19.04 39.48
CA ARG A 5 -56.30 19.01 38.05
C ARG A 5 -56.72 17.59 37.69
N ALA A 6 -57.85 17.45 37.01
CA ALA A 6 -58.33 16.16 36.51
C ALA A 6 -57.30 15.53 35.55
N PRO A 7 -57.11 14.20 35.56
CA PRO A 7 -56.14 13.54 34.70
C PRO A 7 -56.50 13.74 33.22
N PRO A 8 -55.49 13.92 32.33
CA PRO A 8 -55.72 14.13 30.92
C PRO A 8 -56.43 12.92 30.29
N THR A 9 -57.31 13.18 29.34
CA THR A 9 -58.02 12.12 28.63
C THR A 9 -57.04 11.28 27.81
N PRO A 10 -57.27 9.97 27.62
CA PRO A 10 -56.38 9.11 26.83
C PRO A 10 -56.12 9.64 25.42
N LEU A 11 -57.14 10.25 24.80
CA LEU A 11 -57.03 10.89 23.48
C LEU A 11 -56.06 12.09 23.52
N ALA A 12 -56.14 12.94 24.55
CA ALA A 12 -55.22 14.08 24.71
C ALA A 12 -53.78 13.61 24.92
N MET A 13 -53.58 12.50 25.64
CA MET A 13 -52.25 11.91 25.80
C MET A 13 -51.69 11.39 24.48
N ILE A 14 -52.50 10.69 23.67
CA ILE A 14 -52.06 10.17 22.37
C ILE A 14 -51.71 11.30 21.40
N ILE A 15 -52.53 12.36 21.35
CA ILE A 15 -52.25 13.51 20.49
C ILE A 15 -50.99 14.25 20.97
N GLY A 16 -50.84 14.44 22.28
CA GLY A 16 -49.68 15.08 22.87
C GLY A 16 -48.37 14.31 22.59
N THR A 17 -48.37 12.98 22.78
CA THR A 17 -47.19 12.15 22.50
C THR A 17 -46.88 12.10 21.01
N ALA A 18 -47.89 12.04 20.13
CA ALA A 18 -47.68 12.08 18.69
C ALA A 18 -47.06 13.40 18.22
N MET A 19 -47.50 14.54 18.75
CA MET A 19 -46.91 15.83 18.41
C MET A 19 -45.46 15.95 18.92
N ILE A 20 -45.20 15.53 20.16
CA ILE A 20 -43.84 15.59 20.72
C ILE A 20 -42.90 14.67 19.94
N ALA A 21 -43.33 13.44 19.62
CA ALA A 21 -42.53 12.50 18.84
C ALA A 21 -42.28 13.02 17.41
N GLY A 22 -43.30 13.59 16.76
CA GLY A 22 -43.19 14.15 15.41
C GLY A 22 -42.23 15.33 15.33
N VAL A 23 -42.34 16.30 16.25
CA VAL A 23 -41.46 17.47 16.29
C VAL A 23 -40.03 17.07 16.66
N SER A 24 -39.87 16.21 17.66
CA SER A 24 -38.53 15.75 18.08
C SER A 24 -37.84 14.95 16.98
N GLY A 25 -38.56 14.04 16.31
CA GLY A 25 -38.04 13.26 15.19
C GLY A 25 -37.65 14.12 13.99
N TYR A 26 -38.46 15.13 13.66
CA TYR A 26 -38.16 16.07 12.58
C TYR A 26 -36.88 16.88 12.85
N MET A 27 -36.71 17.37 14.08
CA MET A 27 -35.51 18.13 14.47
C MET A 27 -34.25 17.26 14.49
N ILE A 28 -34.35 16.01 14.94
CA ILE A 28 -33.24 15.04 14.87
C ILE A 28 -32.90 14.74 13.41
N GLY A 29 -33.90 14.56 12.55
CA GLY A 29 -33.69 14.35 11.11
C GLY A 29 -32.94 15.49 10.44
N ILE A 30 -33.28 16.75 10.75
CA ILE A 30 -32.56 17.93 10.26
C ILE A 30 -31.15 18.00 10.83
N ALA A 31 -30.95 17.72 12.12
CA ALA A 31 -29.63 17.73 12.73
C ALA A 31 -28.72 16.64 12.13
N SER A 32 -29.26 15.45 11.85
CA SER A 32 -28.54 14.39 11.15
C SER A 32 -28.24 14.74 9.69
N SER A 33 -29.13 15.44 8.96
CA SER A 33 -28.87 15.85 7.57
C SER A 33 -27.85 16.99 7.46
N LEU A 34 -27.71 17.81 8.52
CA LEU A 34 -26.64 18.81 8.67
C LEU A 34 -25.32 18.22 9.21
N GLY A 35 -25.27 16.92 9.53
CA GLY A 35 -24.08 16.25 10.04
C GLY A 35 -23.74 16.52 11.51
N LEU A 36 -24.67 17.10 12.28
CA LEU A 36 -24.47 17.42 13.71
C LEU A 36 -24.65 16.20 14.63
N ILE A 37 -25.30 15.14 14.15
CA ILE A 37 -25.54 13.90 14.91
C ILE A 37 -25.16 12.69 14.02
N PRO A 38 -24.28 11.78 14.49
CA PRO A 38 -23.87 10.61 13.72
C PRO A 38 -25.07 9.70 13.45
N ASN A 39 -25.35 9.42 12.17
CA ASN A 39 -26.48 8.58 11.75
C ASN A 39 -25.96 7.17 11.36
N PRO A 40 -26.29 6.11 12.13
CA PRO A 40 -25.84 4.74 11.86
C PRO A 40 -26.51 4.09 10.64
N PHE A 41 -27.54 4.70 10.06
CA PHE A 41 -28.27 4.18 8.90
C PHE A 41 -27.86 4.82 7.56
N VAL A 42 -27.01 5.85 7.59
CA VAL A 42 -26.38 6.39 6.38
C VAL A 42 -25.15 5.54 6.10
N ALA A 43 -25.13 4.88 4.93
CA ALA A 43 -23.93 4.20 4.47
C ALA A 43 -22.77 5.20 4.47
N LYS A 44 -21.69 4.89 5.22
CA LYS A 44 -20.43 5.63 5.13
C LYS A 44 -20.12 5.82 3.65
N GLU A 45 -19.88 7.06 3.21
CA GLU A 45 -19.43 7.31 1.85
C GLU A 45 -18.28 6.36 1.55
N ALA A 46 -18.33 5.71 0.38
CA ALA A 46 -17.24 4.86 -0.07
C ALA A 46 -15.99 5.73 -0.11
N ARG A 47 -15.08 5.54 0.87
CA ARG A 47 -13.79 6.23 0.96
C ARG A 47 -13.18 6.23 -0.43
N ARG A 48 -12.91 7.41 -1.00
CA ARG A 48 -12.20 7.50 -2.28
C ARG A 48 -10.88 6.78 -2.10
N ARG A 49 -10.73 5.60 -2.72
CA ARG A 49 -9.43 4.92 -2.76
C ARG A 49 -8.50 5.80 -3.57
N GLY A 50 -7.61 6.48 -2.86
CA GLY A 50 -6.64 7.43 -3.36
C GLY A 50 -5.52 7.56 -2.35
N VAL A 51 -4.36 7.99 -2.83
CA VAL A 51 -3.07 8.08 -2.09
C VAL A 51 -3.17 8.94 -0.83
N ASP A 52 -4.20 9.79 -0.71
CA ASP A 52 -4.45 10.67 0.43
C ASP A 52 -4.83 9.91 1.73
N ASN A 53 -5.16 8.61 1.61
CA ASN A 53 -5.60 7.77 2.73
C ASN A 53 -4.48 6.92 3.34
N TYR A 54 -3.22 7.11 2.91
CA TYR A 54 -2.09 6.32 3.40
C TYR A 54 -1.61 6.77 4.79
N ASP A 55 -1.89 8.02 5.17
CA ASP A 55 -1.54 8.60 6.47
C ASP A 55 -2.67 8.41 7.53
N ASP A 56 -3.85 7.94 7.12
CA ASP A 56 -4.97 7.58 8.01
C ASP A 56 -4.82 6.12 8.47
N GLU A 57 -3.82 5.84 9.32
CA GLU A 57 -3.65 4.56 9.99
C GLU A 57 -4.70 4.40 11.10
N GLU A 58 -5.96 4.15 10.74
CA GLU A 58 -6.80 3.32 11.61
C GLU A 58 -6.30 1.88 11.44
N GLU A 59 -5.35 1.50 12.30
CA GLU A 59 -4.97 0.11 12.57
C GLU A 59 -6.29 -0.65 12.79
N SER A 60 -6.70 -1.46 11.80
CA SER A 60 -7.82 -2.37 12.02
C SER A 60 -7.43 -3.24 13.20
N GLU A 61 -8.28 -3.27 14.24
CA GLU A 61 -8.11 -4.18 15.37
C GLU A 61 -7.69 -5.55 14.83
N GLU A 62 -6.52 -6.01 15.24
CA GLU A 62 -5.98 -7.30 14.81
C GLU A 62 -7.06 -8.36 15.11
N GLU A 63 -7.65 -8.94 14.08
CA GLU A 63 -8.46 -10.13 14.27
C GLU A 63 -7.49 -11.20 14.77
N ASP A 64 -7.67 -11.67 16.01
CA ASP A 64 -6.92 -12.78 16.58
C ASP A 64 -7.13 -14.03 15.69
N ILE A 65 -6.22 -14.23 14.74
CA ILE A 65 -6.22 -15.39 13.86
C ILE A 65 -5.87 -16.60 14.74
N ASP A 66 -6.79 -17.57 14.77
CA ASP A 66 -6.62 -18.83 15.48
C ASP A 66 -5.32 -19.53 15.03
N GLU A 67 -4.33 -19.54 15.94
CA GLU A 67 -2.98 -20.06 15.75
C GLU A 67 -2.98 -21.56 15.36
N SER A 68 -4.11 -22.26 15.54
CA SER A 68 -4.27 -23.68 15.24
C SER A 68 -4.51 -24.03 13.76
N ILE A 69 -4.78 -23.06 12.87
CA ILE A 69 -5.08 -23.31 11.44
C ILE A 69 -3.87 -23.12 10.50
N LEU A 70 -2.71 -22.71 11.02
CA LEU A 70 -1.51 -22.39 10.23
C LEU A 70 -0.37 -23.42 10.38
N ASP A 71 -0.68 -24.71 10.28
CA ASP A 71 0.29 -25.83 10.38
C ASP A 71 1.21 -25.98 9.13
N HIS A 72 1.26 -24.96 8.25
CA HIS A 72 2.03 -24.98 7.00
C HIS A 72 3.00 -23.80 6.81
N ALA A 73 3.04 -22.83 7.72
CA ALA A 73 3.93 -21.68 7.60
C ALA A 73 4.78 -21.50 8.88
N PRO A 74 5.71 -22.43 9.18
CA PRO A 74 6.58 -22.27 10.32
C PRO A 74 7.46 -21.04 10.07
N ASN A 75 7.16 -19.94 10.77
CA ASN A 75 7.95 -18.70 10.84
C ASN A 75 8.19 -17.95 9.51
N TRP A 76 7.13 -17.73 8.73
CA TRP A 76 7.19 -16.87 7.54
C TRP A 76 7.11 -15.36 7.86
N ALA A 77 6.82 -15.00 9.11
CA ALA A 77 6.96 -13.63 9.57
C ALA A 77 8.43 -13.24 9.64
N ASN A 78 8.78 -12.07 9.09
CA ASN A 78 10.10 -11.50 9.26
C ASN A 78 10.34 -11.14 10.74
N GLY A 79 11.61 -11.13 11.15
CA GLY A 79 11.98 -10.64 12.47
C GLY A 79 11.86 -9.14 12.54
N VAL A 80 11.58 -8.59 13.73
CA VAL A 80 11.50 -7.13 13.93
C VAL A 80 12.76 -6.41 13.42
N GLU A 81 13.94 -6.99 13.61
CA GLU A 81 15.20 -6.43 13.10
C GLU A 81 15.39 -6.60 11.59
N ALA A 82 14.80 -7.65 11.00
CA ALA A 82 14.78 -7.83 9.55
C ALA A 82 13.87 -6.79 8.89
N ASP A 83 12.67 -6.58 9.42
CA ASP A 83 11.73 -5.57 8.92
C ASP A 83 12.30 -4.15 8.98
N LYS A 84 13.07 -3.85 10.03
CA LYS A 84 13.76 -2.57 10.15
C LYS A 84 14.86 -2.40 9.10
N ARG A 85 15.62 -3.46 8.80
CA ARG A 85 16.65 -3.43 7.75
C ARG A 85 16.05 -3.28 6.36
N ASP A 86 14.94 -3.96 6.11
CA ASP A 86 14.26 -3.96 4.80
C ASP A 86 13.30 -2.76 4.62
N GLY A 87 13.19 -1.86 5.62
CA GLY A 87 12.29 -0.70 5.57
C GLY A 87 10.80 -1.07 5.52
N LEU A 88 10.45 -2.26 6.02
CA LEU A 88 9.09 -2.80 6.04
C LEU A 88 8.24 -2.21 7.17
N ARG A 89 8.87 -1.74 8.25
CA ARG A 89 8.19 -1.04 9.35
C ARG A 89 8.24 0.48 9.18
N ALA A 90 7.08 1.13 9.29
CA ALA A 90 7.02 2.56 9.50
C ALA A 90 7.62 2.87 10.88
N THR A 91 8.76 3.56 10.93
CA THR A 91 9.26 4.13 12.18
C THR A 91 8.83 5.59 12.22
N ALA A 92 8.29 6.03 13.36
CA ALA A 92 7.99 7.45 13.63
C ALA A 92 9.27 8.32 13.76
N ALA A 93 10.39 7.88 13.16
CA ALA A 93 11.65 8.60 13.18
C ALA A 93 11.66 9.62 12.04
N GLY A 94 11.86 10.89 12.42
CA GLY A 94 11.75 12.06 11.55
C GLY A 94 12.36 11.88 10.17
N LYS A 95 11.57 12.27 9.16
CA LYS A 95 11.95 12.39 7.76
C LYS A 95 13.20 13.27 7.66
N ALA A 96 14.38 12.64 7.61
CA ALA A 96 15.53 13.25 6.96
C ALA A 96 15.20 13.26 5.47
N GLU A 97 14.53 14.32 5.02
CA GLU A 97 14.35 14.61 3.60
C GLU A 97 15.73 14.88 3.00
N ALA A 98 16.44 13.81 2.62
CA ALA A 98 17.51 13.92 1.67
C ALA A 98 16.90 14.49 0.39
N LYS A 99 17.07 15.79 0.16
CA LYS A 99 16.74 16.46 -1.09
C LYS A 99 17.57 15.82 -2.21
N LYS A 100 17.13 14.67 -2.73
CA LYS A 100 17.55 14.22 -4.05
C LYS A 100 16.95 15.22 -5.02
N GLU A 101 17.79 16.07 -5.61
CA GLU A 101 17.38 16.85 -6.76
C GLU A 101 16.76 15.90 -7.78
N VAL A 102 15.53 16.20 -8.18
CA VAL A 102 14.84 15.46 -9.24
C VAL A 102 15.56 15.83 -10.53
N VAL A 103 16.61 15.08 -10.86
CA VAL A 103 17.27 15.16 -12.17
C VAL A 103 16.22 14.76 -13.18
N LYS A 104 15.68 15.74 -13.89
CA LYS A 104 14.66 15.51 -14.91
C LYS A 104 15.28 14.66 -16.01
N THR A 105 14.83 13.41 -16.12
CA THR A 105 15.47 12.47 -17.01
C THR A 105 15.01 12.67 -18.46
N PRO A 106 15.88 12.50 -19.47
CA PRO A 106 15.54 12.78 -20.88
C PRO A 106 14.33 12.03 -21.45
N TRP A 107 13.93 10.92 -20.83
CA TRP A 107 12.80 10.08 -21.30
C TRP A 107 11.47 10.38 -20.59
N GLU A 108 11.43 11.31 -19.64
CA GLU A 108 10.18 11.68 -18.96
C GLU A 108 9.18 12.44 -19.86
N ASP A 109 9.63 12.95 -21.01
CA ASP A 109 8.82 13.83 -21.87
C ASP A 109 7.69 13.08 -22.62
N ASN A 110 7.86 11.78 -22.90
CA ASN A 110 6.80 11.00 -23.53
C ASN A 110 5.79 10.55 -22.48
N LYS A 111 4.68 11.30 -22.31
CA LYS A 111 3.63 11.04 -21.31
C LYS A 111 2.69 9.87 -21.62
N TYR A 112 2.67 9.38 -22.87
CA TYR A 112 1.66 8.42 -23.35
C TYR A 112 2.15 6.97 -23.43
N GLU A 113 3.47 6.76 -23.43
CA GLU A 113 4.06 5.41 -23.34
C GLU A 113 3.60 4.62 -22.10
N GLU A 114 3.58 3.30 -22.20
CA GLU A 114 3.24 2.45 -21.07
C GLU A 114 4.39 2.40 -20.06
N CYS A 115 4.05 2.51 -18.78
CA CYS A 115 4.99 2.26 -17.69
C CYS A 115 4.86 0.82 -17.19
N LYS A 116 5.99 0.22 -16.83
CA LYS A 116 6.04 -1.09 -16.15
C LYS A 116 7.05 -1.06 -15.01
N LEU A 117 6.90 -1.98 -14.07
CA LEU A 117 7.92 -2.37 -13.10
C LEU A 117 8.45 -3.74 -13.51
N VAL A 118 9.77 -3.92 -13.48
CA VAL A 118 10.40 -5.22 -13.71
C VAL A 118 10.96 -5.75 -12.41
N LEU A 119 10.75 -7.04 -12.16
CA LEU A 119 11.22 -7.77 -10.99
C LEU A 119 12.18 -8.85 -11.50
N VAL A 120 13.47 -8.63 -11.32
CA VAL A 120 14.52 -9.54 -11.76
C VAL A 120 14.88 -10.47 -10.61
N VAL A 121 14.59 -11.76 -10.76
CA VAL A 121 14.70 -12.78 -9.71
C VAL A 121 15.90 -13.67 -9.96
N ARG A 122 16.71 -13.89 -8.92
CA ARG A 122 17.78 -14.88 -8.93
C ARG A 122 17.24 -16.31 -8.80
N THR A 123 17.41 -17.09 -9.86
CA THR A 123 16.96 -18.49 -9.92
C THR A 123 18.00 -19.49 -9.41
N ASP A 124 19.27 -19.08 -9.35
CA ASP A 124 20.39 -19.86 -8.82
C ASP A 124 20.27 -20.17 -7.31
N LEU A 125 19.50 -19.35 -6.59
CA LEU A 125 19.26 -19.48 -5.15
C LEU A 125 18.27 -20.61 -4.78
N GLY A 126 17.62 -21.25 -5.76
CA GLY A 126 16.68 -22.34 -5.50
C GLY A 126 15.45 -21.93 -4.67
N MET A 127 15.04 -20.66 -4.72
CA MET A 127 13.91 -20.15 -3.94
C MET A 127 12.60 -20.87 -4.32
N THR A 128 11.77 -21.15 -3.30
CA THR A 128 10.41 -21.67 -3.53
C THR A 128 9.51 -20.59 -4.14
N LYS A 129 8.43 -20.99 -4.82
CA LYS A 129 7.48 -20.06 -5.46
C LYS A 129 6.90 -19.04 -4.48
N GLY A 130 6.57 -19.46 -3.25
CA GLY A 130 6.08 -18.57 -2.21
C GLY A 130 7.12 -17.53 -1.81
N LYS A 131 8.38 -17.94 -1.62
CA LYS A 131 9.46 -17.02 -1.27
C LYS A 131 9.72 -16.00 -2.38
N ILE A 132 9.73 -16.45 -3.64
CA ILE A 132 9.86 -15.56 -4.80
C ILE A 132 8.75 -14.50 -4.77
N ALA A 133 7.49 -14.90 -4.55
CA ALA A 133 6.37 -13.97 -4.51
C ALA A 133 6.52 -12.92 -3.39
N ALA A 134 6.93 -13.33 -2.19
CA ALA A 134 7.15 -12.42 -1.07
C ALA A 134 8.28 -11.39 -1.38
N GLN A 135 9.41 -11.87 -1.91
CA GLN A 135 10.56 -11.02 -2.26
C GLN A 135 10.23 -10.04 -3.39
N CYS A 136 9.47 -10.49 -4.39
CA CYS A 136 8.90 -9.63 -5.44
C CYS A 136 7.96 -8.54 -4.86
N GLY A 137 7.19 -8.87 -3.83
CA GLY A 137 6.38 -7.92 -3.08
C GLY A 137 7.23 -6.85 -2.40
N HIS A 138 8.31 -7.25 -1.72
CA HIS A 138 9.25 -6.33 -1.09
C HIS A 138 9.92 -5.39 -2.11
N ALA A 139 10.40 -5.93 -3.23
CA ALA A 139 11.02 -5.15 -4.30
C ALA A 139 10.04 -4.12 -4.90
N THR A 140 8.78 -4.52 -5.09
CA THR A 140 7.73 -3.63 -5.55
C THR A 140 7.49 -2.48 -4.59
N LEU A 141 7.37 -2.78 -3.29
CA LEU A 141 7.12 -1.77 -2.27
C LEU A 141 8.29 -0.81 -2.12
N ALA A 142 9.54 -1.30 -2.18
CA ALA A 142 10.73 -0.48 -2.14
C ALA A 142 10.76 0.53 -3.31
N CYS A 143 10.54 0.04 -4.54
CA CYS A 143 10.46 0.89 -5.73
C CYS A 143 9.32 1.93 -5.62
N TYR A 144 8.16 1.50 -5.14
CA TYR A 144 6.99 2.36 -4.94
C TYR A 144 7.30 3.49 -3.93
N LYS A 145 7.83 3.14 -2.74
CA LYS A 145 8.16 4.11 -1.69
C LYS A 145 9.21 5.11 -2.16
N ASN A 146 10.20 4.67 -2.94
CA ASN A 146 11.21 5.56 -3.52
C ASN A 146 10.57 6.61 -4.45
N LEU A 147 9.76 6.17 -5.42
CA LEU A 147 9.06 7.09 -6.33
C LEU A 147 8.02 7.98 -5.64
N LEU A 148 7.36 7.46 -4.60
CA LEU A 148 6.39 8.21 -3.80
C LEU A 148 7.09 9.37 -3.07
N THR A 149 8.22 9.08 -2.43
CA THR A 149 9.05 10.07 -1.74
C THR A 149 9.60 11.12 -2.70
N ALA A 150 10.01 10.69 -3.89
CA ALA A 150 10.48 11.58 -4.97
C ALA A 150 9.34 12.39 -5.64
N LYS A 151 8.07 12.14 -5.29
CA LYS A 151 6.88 12.75 -5.91
C LYS A 151 6.88 12.62 -7.44
N SER A 152 7.39 11.50 -7.95
CA SER A 152 7.57 11.31 -9.39
C SER A 152 6.22 11.20 -10.12
N PRO A 153 6.03 11.90 -11.25
CA PRO A 153 4.81 11.76 -12.07
C PRO A 153 4.69 10.36 -12.68
N LEU A 154 5.79 9.61 -12.78
CA LEU A 154 5.81 8.24 -13.29
C LEU A 154 4.98 7.30 -12.41
N LEU A 155 4.93 7.55 -11.10
CA LEU A 155 4.15 6.72 -10.18
C LEU A 155 2.65 6.78 -10.51
N LYS A 156 2.09 7.99 -10.56
CA LYS A 156 0.68 8.21 -10.93
C LYS A 156 0.33 7.67 -12.31
N ARG A 157 1.28 7.75 -13.24
CA ARG A 157 1.11 7.20 -14.59
C ARG A 157 1.02 5.68 -14.55
N TRP A 158 1.97 5.01 -13.89
CA TRP A 158 1.95 3.56 -13.73
C TRP A 158 0.69 3.06 -13.02
N GLU A 159 0.23 3.77 -12.00
CA GLU A 159 -1.03 3.48 -11.30
C GLU A 159 -2.25 3.53 -12.24
N ARG A 160 -2.30 4.53 -13.12
CA ARG A 160 -3.39 4.70 -14.09
C ARG A 160 -3.34 3.69 -15.23
N THR A 161 -2.17 3.15 -15.55
CA THR A 161 -1.98 2.16 -16.62
C THR A 161 -1.97 0.71 -16.10
N GLY A 162 -2.62 0.45 -14.95
CA GLY A 162 -2.82 -0.91 -14.45
C GLY A 162 -1.63 -1.50 -13.68
N GLN A 163 -0.64 -0.70 -13.31
CA GLN A 163 0.47 -1.10 -12.43
C GLN A 163 1.21 -2.36 -12.91
N ALA A 164 1.49 -2.45 -14.21
CA ALA A 164 2.10 -3.62 -14.83
C ALA A 164 3.42 -4.01 -14.15
N LYS A 165 3.54 -5.31 -13.80
CA LYS A 165 4.73 -5.92 -13.20
C LYS A 165 5.16 -7.11 -14.05
N VAL A 166 6.43 -7.20 -14.41
CA VAL A 166 6.98 -8.29 -15.21
C VAL A 166 8.09 -8.98 -14.43
N ALA A 167 7.95 -10.27 -14.19
CA ALA A 167 8.96 -11.09 -13.53
C ALA A 167 9.93 -11.68 -14.55
N LEU A 168 11.22 -11.44 -14.36
CA LEU A 168 12.32 -11.92 -15.18
C LEU A 168 13.27 -12.76 -14.33
N GLN A 169 14.04 -13.62 -14.98
CA GLN A 169 15.03 -14.48 -14.32
C GLN A 169 16.46 -14.16 -14.72
N ILE A 170 17.35 -14.29 -13.73
CA ILE A 170 18.81 -14.30 -13.88
C ILE A 170 19.40 -15.45 -13.05
N LYS A 171 20.69 -15.71 -13.24
CA LYS A 171 21.39 -16.84 -12.62
C LYS A 171 22.62 -16.45 -11.80
N SER A 172 22.92 -15.15 -11.69
CA SER A 172 24.11 -14.66 -10.99
C SER A 172 23.81 -13.38 -10.21
N GLU A 173 24.48 -13.22 -9.07
CA GLU A 173 24.50 -11.99 -8.29
C GLU A 173 25.21 -10.85 -9.02
N GLU A 174 26.31 -11.15 -9.71
CA GLU A 174 27.08 -10.16 -10.48
C GLU A 174 26.24 -9.57 -11.63
N GLU A 175 25.40 -10.40 -12.26
CA GLU A 175 24.46 -9.95 -13.29
C GLU A 175 23.39 -9.04 -12.69
N LEU A 176 22.89 -9.36 -11.48
CA LEU A 176 21.95 -8.53 -10.75
C LEU A 176 22.53 -7.14 -10.47
N GLU A 177 23.75 -7.07 -9.93
CA GLU A 177 24.44 -5.82 -9.61
C GLU A 177 24.75 -5.00 -10.86
N THR A 178 25.14 -5.65 -11.96
CA THR A 178 25.39 -5.00 -13.24
C THR A 178 24.11 -4.36 -13.81
N LEU A 179 22.98 -5.07 -13.73
CA LEU A 179 21.68 -4.53 -14.14
C LEU A 179 21.25 -3.35 -13.26
N GLN A 180 21.49 -3.43 -11.94
CA GLN A 180 21.22 -2.33 -11.02
C GLN A 180 22.04 -1.08 -11.38
N ALA A 181 23.35 -1.22 -11.55
CA ALA A 181 24.23 -0.12 -11.92
C ALA A 181 23.82 0.51 -13.26
N THR A 182 23.47 -0.32 -14.24
CA THR A 182 23.00 0.13 -15.55
C THR A 182 21.69 0.93 -15.42
N ALA A 183 20.72 0.42 -14.65
CA ALA A 183 19.45 1.10 -14.40
C ALA A 183 19.65 2.46 -13.70
N ILE A 184 20.51 2.52 -12.68
CA ILE A 184 20.83 3.76 -11.96
C ILE A 184 21.53 4.77 -12.88
N SER A 185 22.44 4.33 -13.75
CA SER A 185 23.10 5.21 -14.73
C SER A 185 22.12 5.82 -15.74
N LEU A 186 21.04 5.08 -16.03
CA LEU A 186 19.89 5.53 -16.79
C LEU A 186 18.83 6.14 -15.88
N GLY A 187 19.16 6.73 -14.74
CA GLY A 187 18.23 7.47 -13.88
C GLY A 187 16.96 6.72 -13.44
N LEU A 188 16.95 5.38 -13.53
CA LEU A 188 15.83 4.56 -13.10
C LEU A 188 15.93 4.30 -11.60
N VAL A 189 14.77 4.16 -10.96
CA VAL A 189 14.71 3.56 -9.62
C VAL A 189 15.07 2.08 -9.75
N ALA A 190 16.04 1.63 -8.96
CA ALA A 190 16.56 0.27 -8.96
C ALA A 190 16.84 -0.17 -7.51
N GLU A 191 15.94 -0.98 -6.94
CA GLU A 191 15.99 -1.40 -5.53
C GLU A 191 16.28 -2.90 -5.43
N VAL A 192 17.29 -3.26 -4.65
CA VAL A 192 17.69 -4.65 -4.42
C VAL A 192 17.18 -5.10 -3.07
N ILE A 193 16.56 -6.28 -3.03
CA ILE A 193 16.13 -6.93 -1.81
C ILE A 193 17.14 -7.99 -1.42
N ALA A 194 17.47 -8.03 -0.13
CA ALA A 194 18.34 -9.03 0.46
C ALA A 194 17.52 -10.02 1.29
N ASP A 195 17.94 -11.28 1.33
CA ASP A 195 17.33 -12.25 2.24
C ASP A 195 17.79 -11.99 3.68
N ALA A 196 16.84 -11.85 4.60
CA ALA A 196 17.12 -11.63 6.02
C ALA A 196 17.77 -12.82 6.74
N GLY A 197 18.09 -13.92 6.04
CA GLY A 197 18.78 -15.08 6.59
C GLY A 197 17.90 -16.04 7.39
N ARG A 198 16.59 -16.06 7.11
CA ARG A 198 15.63 -17.00 7.72
C ARG A 198 15.37 -18.25 6.87
N THR A 199 16.11 -18.40 5.77
CA THR A 199 15.97 -19.52 4.85
C THR A 199 17.31 -20.18 4.57
N GLN A 200 17.32 -21.21 3.72
CA GLN A 200 18.52 -21.97 3.32
C GLN A 200 19.55 -21.14 2.50
N ILE A 201 19.25 -19.87 2.19
CA ILE A 201 20.13 -18.96 1.45
C ILE A 201 20.98 -18.18 2.45
N ALA A 202 22.24 -17.90 2.07
CA ALA A 202 23.15 -17.16 2.94
C ALA A 202 22.55 -15.79 3.34
N PRO A 203 22.58 -15.42 4.63
CA PRO A 203 22.08 -14.14 5.10
C PRO A 203 22.69 -12.97 4.31
N GLY A 204 21.86 -12.04 3.87
CA GLY A 204 22.30 -10.87 3.12
C GLY A 204 22.47 -11.09 1.61
N SER A 205 22.20 -12.30 1.08
CA SER A 205 22.25 -12.54 -0.36
C SER A 205 21.22 -11.68 -1.08
N HIS A 206 21.61 -10.99 -2.17
CA HIS A 206 20.68 -10.29 -3.03
C HIS A 206 19.74 -11.30 -3.72
N THR A 207 18.43 -11.13 -3.60
CA THR A 207 17.42 -12.08 -4.10
C THR A 207 16.70 -11.56 -5.34
N VAL A 208 16.19 -10.33 -5.26
CA VAL A 208 15.33 -9.72 -6.28
C VAL A 208 15.73 -8.27 -6.47
N LEU A 209 15.85 -7.85 -7.73
CA LEU A 209 16.04 -6.45 -8.13
C LEU A 209 14.75 -5.93 -8.75
N GLY A 210 14.17 -4.87 -8.16
CA GLY A 210 13.08 -4.10 -8.76
C GLY A 210 13.62 -2.95 -9.59
N ILE A 211 13.15 -2.79 -10.84
CA ILE A 211 13.52 -1.68 -11.73
C ILE A 211 12.26 -0.96 -12.23
N GLY A 212 12.21 0.35 -11.99
CA GLY A 212 11.08 1.23 -12.30
C GLY A 212 10.17 1.45 -11.08
N PRO A 213 8.87 1.73 -11.26
CA PRO A 213 8.16 1.95 -12.52
C PRO A 213 8.76 3.04 -13.43
N ALA A 214 8.87 2.74 -14.73
CA ALA A 214 9.37 3.68 -15.74
C ALA A 214 8.84 3.33 -17.14
N PRO A 215 9.01 4.21 -18.16
CA PRO A 215 8.59 3.91 -19.53
C PRO A 215 9.24 2.62 -20.07
N LYS A 216 8.43 1.82 -20.75
CA LYS A 216 8.82 0.49 -21.25
C LYS A 216 10.12 0.51 -22.07
N SER A 217 10.28 1.46 -22.97
CA SER A 217 11.44 1.61 -23.86
C SER A 217 12.75 1.79 -23.11
N VAL A 218 12.73 2.43 -21.94
CA VAL A 218 13.92 2.69 -21.12
C VAL A 218 14.26 1.45 -20.30
N ILE A 219 13.23 0.81 -19.72
CA ILE A 219 13.41 -0.45 -18.98
C ILE A 219 13.94 -1.56 -19.90
N ASP A 220 13.46 -1.62 -21.15
CA ASP A 220 13.88 -2.64 -22.12
C ASP A 220 15.33 -2.49 -22.56
N LYS A 221 15.93 -1.30 -22.45
CA LYS A 221 17.39 -1.11 -22.65
C LYS A 221 18.21 -1.90 -21.62
N VAL A 222 17.67 -2.08 -20.41
CA VAL A 222 18.33 -2.79 -19.32
C VAL A 222 17.96 -4.26 -19.34
N THR A 223 16.67 -4.58 -19.47
CA THR A 223 16.14 -5.91 -19.17
C THR A 223 15.54 -6.66 -20.36
N GLY A 224 15.51 -6.06 -21.55
CA GLY A 224 14.84 -6.63 -22.73
C GLY A 224 15.44 -7.95 -23.24
N HIS A 225 16.68 -8.27 -22.86
CA HIS A 225 17.36 -9.52 -23.23
C HIS A 225 17.12 -10.66 -22.23
N LEU A 226 16.53 -10.37 -21.06
CA LEU A 226 16.30 -11.35 -20.01
C LEU A 226 15.06 -12.22 -20.32
N LYS A 227 15.07 -13.43 -19.77
CA LYS A 227 13.96 -14.37 -19.92
C LYS A 227 12.90 -14.12 -18.86
N LEU A 228 11.64 -14.44 -19.17
CA LEU A 228 10.56 -14.51 -18.17
C LEU A 228 10.88 -15.59 -17.12
N LEU A 229 10.50 -15.31 -15.87
CA LEU A 229 10.68 -16.21 -14.72
C LEU A 229 9.83 -17.49 -14.81
#